data_AF-A0A4Z2IUQ8-F1
#
_entry.id   AF-A0A4Z2IUQ8-F1
#
_cell.length_a   1.000
_cell.length_b   1.000
_cell.length_c   1.000
_cell.angle_alpha   90.00
_cell.angle_beta   90.00
_cell.angle_gamma   90.00
#
_symmetry.space_group_name_H-M   'P 1'
#
loop_
_entity.id
_entity.type
_entity.pdbx_description
1 polymer ?
#
loop_
_entity_poly.entity_id
_entity_poly.type
_entity_poly.pdbx_seq_one_letter_code
_entity_poly.pdbx_strand_id
1 'polypeptide(L)'
;MDYTWMLLLSLLHLRGAVCEVAQWTEFDEAKAYLRQYGYLNDPADPQDPHYLEEVIEALRVFQGVNDLPPTGELDEATVELMRQPRCGMEDPFNKKKNKYRLMGE
;
A
#
# COMPACT_ATOMS: atom_id res chain seq x y z
N MET A 1 22.94 -42.18 -1.60
CA MET A 1 21.64 -41.57 -1.99
C MET A 1 21.50 -40.38 -1.08
N ASP A 2 21.93 -39.24 -1.61
CA ASP A 2 22.40 -38.15 -0.77
C ASP A 2 21.23 -37.19 -0.59
N TYR A 3 20.42 -37.49 0.43
CA TYR A 3 19.17 -36.77 0.74
C TYR A 3 19.41 -35.30 1.12
N THR A 4 20.67 -34.90 1.32
CA THR A 4 21.09 -33.52 1.56
C THR A 4 20.67 -32.59 0.42
N TRP A 5 20.76 -33.02 -0.83
CA TRP A 5 20.33 -32.21 -1.99
C TRP A 5 18.81 -32.07 -2.05
N MET A 6 18.07 -33.12 -1.71
CA MET A 6 16.59 -33.09 -1.67
C MET A 6 16.08 -32.19 -0.54
N LEU A 7 16.73 -32.21 0.62
CA LEU A 7 16.41 -31.32 1.73
C LEU A 7 16.75 -29.86 1.41
N LEU A 8 17.90 -29.59 0.77
CA LEU A 8 18.27 -28.23 0.33
C LEU A 8 17.31 -27.66 -0.71
N LEU A 9 16.86 -28.47 -1.68
CA LEU A 9 15.84 -28.07 -2.66
C LEU A 9 14.48 -27.79 -1.99
N SER A 10 14.07 -28.59 -1.01
CA SER A 10 12.83 -28.35 -0.27
C SER A 10 12.86 -27.05 0.53
N LEU A 11 14.01 -26.69 1.12
CA LEU A 11 14.19 -25.43 1.85
C LEU A 11 14.19 -24.20 0.94
N LEU A 12 14.69 -24.33 -0.29
CA LEU A 12 14.67 -23.26 -1.30
C LEU A 12 13.24 -22.95 -1.78
N HIS A 13 12.38 -23.96 -1.92
CA HIS A 13 10.98 -23.74 -2.31
C HIS A 13 10.13 -23.08 -1.22
N LEU A 14 10.36 -23.40 0.06
CA LEU A 14 9.68 -22.71 1.17
C LEU A 14 10.03 -21.22 1.24
N ARG A 15 11.27 -20.83 0.88
CA ARG A 15 11.71 -19.43 0.95
C ARG A 15 11.05 -18.54 -0.12
N GLY A 16 10.68 -19.10 -1.27
CA GLY A 16 10.02 -18.35 -2.36
C GLY A 16 8.55 -18.05 -2.10
N ALA A 17 7.79 -19.00 -1.53
CA ALA A 17 6.36 -18.83 -1.29
C ALA A 17 6.03 -17.80 -0.19
N VAL A 18 6.94 -17.58 0.76
CA VAL A 18 6.71 -16.65 1.89
C VAL A 18 6.75 -15.19 1.46
N CYS A 19 7.62 -14.83 0.51
CA CYS A 19 7.80 -13.46 0.06
C CYS A 19 6.60 -12.94 -0.74
N GLU A 20 6.02 -13.80 -1.58
CA GLU A 20 4.86 -13.45 -2.40
C GLU A 20 3.61 -13.24 -1.55
N VAL A 21 3.30 -14.18 -0.64
CA VAL A 21 2.10 -14.09 0.22
C VAL A 21 2.12 -12.84 1.12
N ALA A 22 3.29 -12.50 1.68
CA ALA A 22 3.42 -11.30 2.52
C ALA A 22 3.14 -10.01 1.74
N GLN A 23 3.61 -9.90 0.50
CA GLN A 23 3.44 -8.71 -0.33
C GLN A 23 1.96 -8.43 -0.65
N TRP A 24 1.17 -9.47 -0.95
CA TRP A 24 -0.27 -9.31 -1.20
C TRP A 24 -1.03 -8.86 0.05
N THR A 25 -0.68 -9.40 1.22
CA THR A 25 -1.31 -8.99 2.48
C THR A 25 -1.03 -7.53 2.81
N GLU A 26 0.20 -7.06 2.60
CA GLU A 26 0.56 -5.66 2.87
C GLU A 26 -0.14 -4.69 1.92
N PHE A 27 -0.30 -5.08 0.64
CA PHE A 27 -1.03 -4.27 -0.32
C PHE A 27 -2.53 -4.15 0.03
N ASP A 28 -3.15 -5.23 0.49
CA ASP A 28 -4.54 -5.21 0.94
C ASP A 28 -4.72 -4.39 2.23
N GLU A 29 -3.79 -4.50 3.18
CA GLU A 29 -3.74 -3.67 4.39
C GLU A 29 -3.60 -2.18 4.04
N ALA A 30 -2.70 -1.84 3.13
CA ALA A 30 -2.50 -0.46 2.69
C ALA A 30 -3.75 0.11 2.02
N LYS A 31 -4.45 -0.66 1.16
CA LYS A 31 -5.74 -0.21 0.59
C LYS A 31 -6.78 0.04 1.67
N ALA A 32 -6.88 -0.84 2.67
CA ALA A 32 -7.81 -0.67 3.78
C ALA A 32 -7.48 0.59 4.59
N TYR A 33 -6.18 0.82 4.88
CA TYR A 33 -5.69 2.02 5.54
C TYR A 33 -6.07 3.28 4.77
N LEU A 34 -5.75 3.33 3.47
CA LEU A 34 -6.01 4.49 2.63
C LEU A 34 -7.52 4.81 2.56
N ARG A 35 -8.40 3.80 2.59
CA ARG A 35 -9.85 4.02 2.70
C ARG A 35 -10.25 4.54 4.07
N GLN A 36 -9.78 3.90 5.14
CA GLN A 36 -10.11 4.26 6.52
C GLN A 36 -9.77 5.74 6.82
N TYR A 37 -8.65 6.22 6.28
CA TYR A 37 -8.18 7.58 6.53
C TYR A 37 -8.55 8.57 5.42
N GLY A 38 -9.33 8.13 4.44
CA GLY A 38 -9.96 8.98 3.43
C GLY A 38 -9.08 9.30 2.21
N TYR A 39 -7.90 8.72 2.06
CA TYR A 39 -7.05 8.91 0.88
C TYR A 39 -7.61 8.23 -0.38
N LEU A 40 -8.28 7.09 -0.22
CA LEU A 40 -8.84 6.26 -1.29
C LEU A 40 -10.35 6.11 -1.12
N ASN A 41 -11.11 6.28 -2.20
CA ASN A 41 -12.56 5.98 -2.19
C ASN A 41 -12.79 4.53 -2.60
N ASP A 42 -13.96 3.99 -2.23
CA ASP A 42 -14.39 2.72 -2.79
C ASP A 42 -14.62 2.88 -4.31
N PRO A 43 -14.14 1.91 -5.11
CA PRO A 43 -14.34 1.95 -6.55
C PRO A 43 -15.84 1.89 -6.86
N ALA A 44 -16.26 2.67 -7.85
CA ALA A 44 -17.63 2.59 -8.36
C ALA A 44 -17.89 1.25 -9.08
N ASP A 45 -16.86 0.70 -9.73
CA ASP A 45 -16.84 -0.61 -10.35
C ASP A 45 -15.64 -1.43 -9.83
N PRO A 46 -15.84 -2.60 -9.20
CA PRO A 46 -14.76 -3.47 -8.76
C PRO A 46 -13.80 -3.92 -9.88
N GLN A 47 -14.23 -3.84 -11.15
CA GLN A 47 -13.42 -4.18 -12.32
C GLN A 47 -12.81 -2.96 -13.02
N ASP A 48 -12.86 -1.78 -12.40
CA ASP A 48 -12.30 -0.56 -12.99
C ASP A 48 -10.79 -0.72 -13.25
N PRO A 49 -10.35 -0.67 -14.53
CA PRO A 49 -8.93 -0.79 -14.87
C PRO A 49 -8.08 0.37 -14.33
N HIS A 50 -8.69 1.51 -13.98
CA HIS A 50 -8.01 2.67 -13.43
C HIS A 50 -7.86 2.63 -11.91
N TYR A 51 -8.45 1.65 -11.23
CA TYR A 51 -8.42 1.58 -9.77
C TYR A 51 -7.00 1.50 -9.19
N LEU A 52 -6.09 0.80 -9.88
CA LEU A 52 -4.68 0.73 -9.47
C LEU A 52 -4.02 2.12 -9.47
N GLU A 53 -4.31 2.95 -10.48
CA GLU A 53 -3.81 4.33 -10.57
C GLU A 53 -4.35 5.17 -9.41
N GLU A 54 -5.62 4.97 -9.02
CA GLU A 54 -6.19 5.67 -7.86
C GLU A 54 -5.48 5.31 -6.55
N VAL A 55 -5.09 4.05 -6.37
CA VAL A 55 -4.31 3.59 -5.21
C VAL A 55 -2.91 4.23 -5.21
N ILE A 56 -2.22 4.24 -6.34
CA ILE A 56 -0.89 4.86 -6.49
C ILE A 56 -0.97 6.35 -6.15
N GLU A 57 -1.97 7.06 -6.67
CA GLU A 57 -2.19 8.47 -6.34
C GLU A 57 -2.55 8.70 -4.87
N ALA A 58 -3.32 7.81 -4.25
CA ALA A 58 -3.61 7.87 -2.82
C ALA A 58 -2.33 7.69 -1.98
N LEU A 59 -1.44 6.78 -2.39
CA LEU A 59 -0.13 6.58 -1.76
C LEU A 59 0.75 7.82 -1.89
N ARG A 60 0.83 8.44 -3.07
CA ARG A 60 1.60 9.69 -3.28
C ARG A 60 1.15 10.80 -2.34
N VAL A 61 -0.17 10.96 -2.17
CA VAL A 61 -0.72 11.96 -1.24
C VAL A 61 -0.37 11.61 0.21
N PHE A 62 -0.54 10.35 0.63
CA PHE A 62 -0.16 9.90 1.98
C PHE A 62 1.32 10.13 2.26
N GLN A 63 2.19 9.75 1.34
CA GLN A 63 3.63 9.96 1.42
C GLN A 63 3.98 11.44 1.55
N GLY A 64 3.44 12.28 0.67
CA GLY A 64 3.71 13.70 0.66
C GLY A 64 3.27 14.42 1.95
N VAL A 65 2.14 14.03 2.57
CA VAL A 65 1.70 14.65 3.83
C VAL A 65 2.45 14.13 5.07
N ASN A 66 3.16 13.01 4.95
CA ASN A 66 4.02 12.44 6.00
C ASN A 66 5.51 12.67 5.72
N ASP A 67 5.84 13.65 4.88
CA ASP A 67 7.22 14.02 4.53
C ASP A 67 8.07 12.87 3.94
N LEU A 68 7.41 11.89 3.29
CA LEU A 68 8.06 10.88 2.47
C LEU A 68 8.13 11.32 1.00
N PRO A 69 9.09 10.81 0.22
CA PRO A 69 9.06 10.98 -1.23
C PRO A 69 7.76 10.42 -1.83
N PRO A 70 7.01 11.19 -2.64
CA PRO A 70 5.72 10.76 -3.20
C PRO A 70 5.92 9.85 -4.41
N THR A 71 6.50 8.67 -4.20
CA THR A 71 6.77 7.67 -5.25
C THR A 71 5.48 7.04 -5.77
N GLY A 72 4.51 6.83 -4.87
CA GLY A 72 3.32 6.01 -5.11
C GLY A 72 3.57 4.51 -4.95
N GLU A 73 4.77 4.12 -4.53
CA GLU A 73 5.14 2.75 -4.25
C GLU A 73 4.89 2.44 -2.76
N LEU A 74 4.47 1.21 -2.45
CA LEU A 74 4.33 0.75 -1.07
C LEU A 74 5.70 0.29 -0.54
N ASP A 75 6.56 1.26 -0.22
CA ASP A 75 7.89 1.00 0.34
C ASP A 75 7.87 0.76 1.86
N GLU A 76 8.99 0.28 2.40
CA GLU A 76 9.13 -0.07 3.82
C GLU A 76 8.83 1.12 4.74
N ALA A 77 9.32 2.31 4.40
CA ALA A 77 9.07 3.53 5.18
C ALA A 77 7.57 3.90 5.21
N THR A 78 6.88 3.73 4.08
CA THR A 78 5.43 3.95 3.97
C THR A 78 4.67 2.94 4.85
N VAL A 79 5.03 1.66 4.79
CA VAL A 79 4.41 0.59 5.60
C VAL A 79 4.66 0.82 7.09
N GLU A 80 5.89 1.18 7.48
CA GLU A 80 6.23 1.50 8.87
C GLU A 80 5.35 2.62 9.43
N LEU A 81 5.16 3.71 8.67
CA LEU A 81 4.29 4.81 9.07
C LEU A 81 2.81 4.41 9.15
N MET A 82 2.33 3.61 8.20
CA MET A 82 0.94 3.10 8.23
C MET A 82 0.68 2.21 9.46
N ARG A 83 1.70 1.52 9.99
CA ARG A 83 1.59 0.65 11.17
C ARG A 83 1.74 1.39 12.51
N GLN A 84 2.09 2.68 12.50
CA GLN A 84 2.19 3.45 13.74
C GLN A 84 0.81 3.69 14.36
N PRO A 85 0.71 3.66 15.71
CA PRO A 85 -0.54 3.95 16.40
C PRO A 85 -0.98 5.39 16.13
N ARG A 86 -2.24 5.57 15.76
CA ARG A 86 -2.84 6.88 15.46
C ARG A 86 -4.30 6.93 15.90
N CYS A 87 -4.90 8.11 15.84
CA CYS A 87 -6.34 8.25 16.03
C CYS A 87 -7.09 7.67 14.82
N GLY A 88 -8.28 7.12 15.03
CA GLY A 88 -9.10 6.50 13.99
C GLY A 88 -9.93 7.46 13.13
N MET A 89 -9.64 8.77 13.17
CA MET A 89 -10.35 9.77 12.36
C MET A 89 -9.69 9.93 11.00
N GLU A 90 -10.49 10.20 9.96
CA GLU A 90 -10.02 10.54 8.62
C GLU A 90 -9.10 11.76 8.61
N ASP A 91 -8.14 11.77 7.68
CA ASP A 91 -7.23 12.89 7.52
C ASP A 91 -7.91 14.05 6.78
N PRO A 92 -7.70 15.31 7.21
CA PRO A 92 -8.41 16.46 6.68
C PRO A 92 -8.05 16.81 5.22
N PHE A 93 -7.02 16.17 4.66
CA PHE A 93 -6.40 16.47 3.37
C PHE A 93 -6.76 15.46 2.26
N ASN A 94 -7.93 14.84 2.33
CA ASN A 94 -8.40 13.92 1.30
C ASN A 94 -8.77 14.60 -0.05
N LYS A 95 -8.78 13.81 -1.14
CA LYS A 95 -9.16 14.28 -2.49
C LYS A 95 -10.55 14.93 -2.54
N LYS A 96 -11.48 14.56 -1.65
CA LYS A 96 -12.80 15.20 -1.52
C LYS A 96 -12.71 16.68 -1.08
N LYS A 97 -11.67 17.07 -0.33
CA LYS A 97 -11.46 18.45 0.14
C LYS A 97 -10.36 19.21 -0.62
N ASN A 98 -9.45 18.50 -1.31
CA ASN A 98 -8.27 19.09 -1.93
C ASN A 98 -8.33 19.33 -3.45
N LYS A 99 -9.50 19.14 -4.11
CA LYS A 99 -9.66 19.52 -5.53
C LYS A 99 -9.19 20.95 -5.85
N TYR A 100 -9.23 21.84 -4.86
CA TYR A 100 -8.83 23.24 -4.98
C TYR A 100 -7.37 23.55 -4.60
N ARG A 101 -6.65 22.64 -3.91
CA ARG A 101 -5.26 22.88 -3.50
C ARG A 101 -4.25 22.44 -4.56
N LEU A 102 -4.59 21.43 -5.36
CA LEU A 102 -3.74 20.90 -6.45
C LEU A 102 -3.83 21.72 -7.75
N MET A 103 -4.80 22.63 -7.88
CA MET A 103 -4.99 23.48 -9.08
C MET A 103 -4.22 24.81 -9.00
N GLY A 104 -3.34 24.97 -8.01
CA GLY A 104 -2.67 26.23 -7.66
C GLY A 104 -1.15 26.25 -7.89
N GLU A 105 -0.58 25.21 -8.49
CA GLU A 105 0.83 25.16 -8.91
C GLU A 105 0.96 25.22 -10.43
#